data_AF-A4RQY8-F1
#
_entry.id   AF-A4RQY8-F1
#
_cell.length_a   1.000
_cell.length_b   1.000
_cell.length_c   1.000
_cell.angle_alpha   90.00
_cell.angle_beta   90.00
_cell.angle_gamma   90.00
#
_symmetry.space_group_name_H-M   'P 1'
#
loop_
_entity.id
_entity.type
_entity.pdbx_description
1 polymer ?
#
loop_
_entity_poly.entity_id
_entity_poly.type
_entity_poly.pdbx_seq_one_letter_code
_entity_poly.pdbx_strand_id
1 'polypeptide(L)'
;MEEGARAAAAATRAATTRRCGEKDTGTAIAASGALLALCARFPEMLEDVLGDVLEETSREGGTSEAKVRGLAFAASAAAANEDAASVVVKSGALDACVREIDGPDLLSSLASLEILAEVAESSSAAARGLKSVGSLGDALVRATLDETADPALRTRAMIVGARIAATCATSDEALVQEMARVLTAQESNFRDAVVDAAGELCLTNAIVATNFVKTTKTVVFTAADSALRGRGESQVVALHALANVFGAERGEQEILDDEAESILADAIFAACGSKSFGDIISTALANKSDHFVNLRVAVYRLLSTAGHRARFAEEIAAHPSARDALALDVEPALVAARARRRALAALADADIADARARDLFRVAATASPRASTSRPSAVPDVLASHRQ
;
A
#
# COMPACT_ATOMS: atom_id res chain seq x y z
N MET A 1 -12.04 -15.86 -44.11
CA MET A 1 -11.76 -16.48 -42.79
C MET A 1 -11.92 -15.47 -41.66
N GLU A 2 -11.44 -14.24 -41.82
CA GLU A 2 -11.51 -13.18 -40.81
C GLU A 2 -12.95 -12.75 -40.46
N GLU A 3 -13.82 -12.59 -41.47
CA GLU A 3 -15.24 -12.24 -41.28
C GLU A 3 -16.03 -13.32 -40.52
N GLY A 4 -15.73 -14.60 -40.78
CA GLY A 4 -16.32 -15.72 -40.05
C GLY A 4 -15.87 -15.79 -38.58
N ALA A 5 -14.62 -15.42 -38.29
CA ALA A 5 -14.12 -15.32 -36.92
C ALA A 5 -14.80 -14.17 -36.15
N ARG A 6 -15.07 -13.03 -36.80
CA ARG A 6 -15.78 -11.89 -36.20
C ARG A 6 -17.25 -12.22 -35.89
N ALA A 7 -17.95 -12.90 -36.80
CA ALA A 7 -19.32 -13.33 -36.54
C ALA A 7 -19.41 -14.30 -35.36
N ALA A 8 -18.46 -15.24 -35.24
CA ALA A 8 -18.36 -16.14 -34.09
C ALA A 8 -18.07 -15.37 -32.79
N ALA A 9 -17.15 -14.40 -32.82
CA ALA A 9 -16.84 -13.54 -31.68
C ALA A 9 -18.06 -12.76 -31.18
N ALA A 10 -18.86 -12.19 -32.09
CA ALA A 10 -20.09 -11.46 -31.73
C ALA A 10 -21.14 -12.37 -31.05
N ALA A 11 -21.32 -13.59 -31.56
CA ALA A 11 -22.22 -14.57 -30.93
C ALA A 11 -21.72 -14.99 -29.53
N THR A 12 -20.41 -15.21 -29.38
CA THR A 12 -19.78 -15.53 -28.09
C THR A 12 -19.93 -14.37 -27.10
N ARG A 13 -19.76 -13.12 -27.54
CA ARG A 13 -19.95 -11.92 -26.72
C ARG A 13 -21.36 -11.87 -26.10
N ALA A 14 -22.41 -11.96 -26.93
CA ALA A 14 -23.79 -11.84 -26.43
C ALA A 14 -24.17 -12.97 -25.45
N ALA A 15 -23.73 -14.20 -25.71
CA ALA A 15 -23.98 -15.32 -24.80
C ALA A 15 -23.22 -15.19 -23.48
N THR A 16 -21.97 -14.75 -23.54
CA THR A 16 -21.08 -14.64 -22.37
C THR A 16 -21.41 -13.43 -21.50
N THR A 17 -21.83 -12.30 -22.08
CA THR A 17 -22.19 -11.08 -21.32
C THR A 17 -23.32 -11.35 -20.33
N ARG A 18 -24.37 -12.06 -20.76
CA ARG A 18 -25.48 -12.44 -19.85
C ARG A 18 -25.02 -13.19 -18.61
N ARG A 19 -23.95 -13.98 -18.73
CA ARG A 19 -23.39 -14.75 -17.62
C ARG A 19 -22.64 -13.90 -16.59
N CYS A 20 -22.22 -12.68 -16.94
CA CYS A 20 -21.61 -11.75 -15.99
C CYS A 20 -22.62 -11.26 -14.93
N GLY A 21 -23.91 -11.20 -15.26
CA GLY A 21 -24.99 -10.81 -14.34
C GLY A 21 -25.59 -11.97 -13.53
N GLU A 22 -25.18 -13.22 -13.76
CA GLU A 22 -25.73 -14.39 -13.07
C GLU A 22 -25.33 -14.45 -11.60
N LYS A 23 -26.20 -14.95 -10.71
CA LYS A 23 -25.91 -15.01 -9.27
C LYS A 23 -24.68 -15.87 -8.93
N ASP A 24 -24.42 -16.91 -9.72
CA ASP A 24 -23.28 -17.79 -9.49
C ASP A 24 -21.94 -17.08 -9.78
N THR A 25 -21.18 -16.79 -8.73
CA THR A 25 -19.92 -16.05 -8.80
C THR A 25 -18.89 -16.75 -9.68
N GLY A 26 -18.83 -18.10 -9.65
CA GLY A 26 -17.89 -18.86 -10.47
C GLY A 26 -18.14 -18.70 -11.97
N THR A 27 -19.42 -18.76 -12.36
CA THR A 27 -19.85 -18.55 -13.75
C THR A 27 -19.59 -17.12 -14.22
N ALA A 28 -19.87 -16.11 -13.38
CA ALA A 28 -19.61 -14.71 -13.70
C ALA A 28 -18.11 -14.40 -13.87
N ILE A 29 -17.24 -14.99 -13.03
CA ILE A 29 -15.77 -14.86 -13.16
C ILE A 29 -15.30 -15.52 -14.46
N ALA A 30 -15.74 -16.75 -14.74
CA ALA A 30 -15.36 -17.45 -15.98
C ALA A 30 -15.82 -16.69 -17.23
N ALA A 31 -17.02 -16.11 -17.19
CA ALA A 31 -17.54 -15.27 -18.26
C ALA A 31 -16.69 -14.00 -18.48
N SER A 32 -16.36 -13.29 -17.39
CA SER A 32 -15.51 -12.10 -17.43
C SER A 32 -14.13 -12.41 -18.00
N GLY A 33 -13.50 -13.51 -17.58
CA GLY A 33 -12.22 -13.96 -18.13
C GLY A 33 -12.29 -14.31 -19.62
N ALA A 34 -13.36 -14.97 -20.06
CA ALA A 34 -13.58 -15.28 -21.47
C ALA A 34 -13.76 -14.02 -22.34
N LEU A 35 -14.47 -13.00 -21.82
CA LEU A 35 -14.64 -11.72 -22.50
C LEU A 35 -13.33 -10.94 -22.59
N LEU A 36 -12.52 -10.91 -21.54
CA LEU A 36 -11.19 -10.28 -21.58
C LEU A 36 -10.27 -10.98 -22.57
N ALA A 37 -10.28 -12.32 -22.60
CA ALA A 37 -9.52 -13.09 -23.60
C ALA A 37 -9.99 -12.81 -25.04
N LEU A 38 -11.29 -12.59 -25.22
CA LEU A 38 -11.84 -12.17 -26.51
C LEU A 38 -11.34 -10.77 -26.90
N CYS A 39 -11.37 -9.80 -25.98
CA CYS A 39 -10.89 -8.44 -26.22
C CYS A 39 -9.37 -8.39 -26.45
N ALA A 40 -8.59 -9.27 -25.83
CA ALA A 40 -7.16 -9.39 -26.10
C ALA A 40 -6.88 -9.85 -27.55
N ARG A 41 -7.80 -10.63 -28.15
CA ARG A 41 -7.71 -11.08 -29.54
C ARG A 41 -8.31 -10.09 -30.54
N PHE A 42 -9.33 -9.35 -30.13
CA PHE A 42 -10.04 -8.34 -30.92
C PHE A 42 -10.20 -7.04 -30.11
N PRO A 43 -9.13 -6.23 -29.96
CA PRO A 43 -9.15 -5.04 -29.10
C PRO A 43 -10.23 -4.02 -29.47
N GLU A 44 -10.60 -3.95 -30.75
CA GLU A 44 -11.67 -3.09 -31.26
C GLU A 44 -13.05 -3.42 -30.67
N MET A 45 -13.25 -4.63 -30.12
CA MET A 45 -14.51 -5.04 -29.51
C MET A 45 -14.66 -4.57 -28.07
N LEU A 46 -13.59 -4.06 -27.44
CA LEU A 46 -13.60 -3.80 -26.01
C LEU A 46 -14.67 -2.79 -25.59
N GLU A 47 -14.83 -1.70 -26.35
CA GLU A 47 -15.81 -0.66 -26.05
C GLU A 47 -17.22 -1.24 -26.01
N ASP A 48 -17.58 -2.00 -27.03
CA ASP A 48 -18.90 -2.60 -27.11
C ASP A 48 -19.11 -3.71 -26.05
N VAL A 49 -18.10 -4.54 -25.79
CA VAL A 49 -18.16 -5.59 -24.75
C VAL A 49 -18.34 -4.95 -23.37
N LEU A 50 -17.60 -3.88 -23.09
CA LEU A 50 -17.71 -3.14 -21.85
C LEU A 50 -19.11 -2.53 -21.70
N GLY A 51 -19.64 -1.91 -22.76
CA GLY A 51 -21.01 -1.39 -22.79
C GLY A 51 -22.04 -2.46 -22.44
N ASP A 52 -21.97 -3.63 -23.09
CA ASP A 52 -22.90 -4.74 -22.83
C ASP A 52 -22.80 -5.25 -21.39
N VAL A 53 -21.58 -5.42 -20.85
CA VAL A 53 -21.37 -5.91 -19.49
C VAL A 53 -21.93 -4.94 -18.47
N LEU A 54 -21.66 -3.64 -18.64
CA LEU A 54 -22.17 -2.61 -17.74
C LEU A 54 -23.70 -2.51 -17.82
N GLU A 55 -24.29 -2.61 -19.00
CA GLU A 55 -25.75 -2.64 -19.16
C GLU A 55 -26.35 -3.85 -18.44
N GLU A 56 -25.84 -5.06 -18.72
CA GLU A 56 -26.34 -6.31 -18.15
C GLU A 56 -26.27 -6.30 -16.62
N THR A 57 -25.13 -5.87 -16.07
CA THR A 57 -24.90 -5.86 -14.62
C THR A 57 -25.64 -4.73 -13.90
N SER A 58 -26.09 -3.71 -14.63
CA SER A 58 -26.83 -2.57 -14.09
C SER A 58 -28.34 -2.64 -14.31
N ARG A 59 -28.87 -3.72 -14.91
CA ARG A 59 -30.32 -3.85 -15.19
C ARG A 59 -31.17 -3.68 -13.93
N GLU A 60 -32.37 -3.11 -14.10
CA GLU A 60 -33.35 -2.97 -13.02
C GLU A 60 -33.63 -4.33 -12.36
N GLY A 61 -33.48 -4.40 -11.04
CA GLY A 61 -33.56 -5.65 -10.27
C GLY A 61 -32.23 -6.42 -10.14
N GLY A 62 -31.15 -5.93 -10.73
CA GLY A 62 -29.79 -6.43 -10.53
C GLY A 62 -29.32 -6.26 -9.08
N THR A 63 -28.52 -7.21 -8.58
CA THR A 63 -27.94 -7.13 -7.24
C THR A 63 -26.78 -6.13 -7.22
N SER A 64 -26.48 -5.58 -6.05
CA SER A 64 -25.30 -4.73 -5.84
C SER A 64 -24.00 -5.48 -6.21
N GLU A 65 -23.97 -6.79 -5.96
CA GLU A 65 -22.91 -7.70 -6.41
C GLU A 65 -22.77 -7.78 -7.93
N ALA A 66 -23.87 -7.85 -8.69
CA ALA A 66 -23.81 -7.88 -10.15
C ALA A 66 -23.15 -6.61 -10.69
N LYS A 67 -23.56 -5.44 -10.18
CA LYS A 67 -22.95 -4.15 -10.53
C LYS A 67 -21.46 -4.12 -10.25
N VAL A 68 -21.05 -4.53 -9.04
CA VAL A 68 -19.63 -4.58 -8.64
C VAL A 68 -18.82 -5.46 -9.59
N ARG A 69 -19.39 -6.58 -10.08
CA ARG A 69 -18.70 -7.43 -11.08
C ARG A 69 -18.54 -6.74 -12.42
N GLY A 70 -19.54 -5.98 -12.87
CA GLY A 70 -19.42 -5.16 -14.08
C GLY A 70 -18.32 -4.11 -13.97
N LEU A 71 -18.22 -3.48 -12.80
CA LEU A 71 -17.15 -2.52 -12.49
C LEU A 71 -15.77 -3.20 -12.38
N ALA A 72 -15.68 -4.38 -11.77
CA ALA A 72 -14.44 -5.17 -11.69
C ALA A 72 -13.97 -5.65 -13.08
N PHE A 73 -14.91 -5.96 -13.99
CA PHE A 73 -14.60 -6.23 -15.39
C PHE A 73 -13.96 -5.00 -16.05
N ALA A 74 -14.52 -3.80 -15.83
CA ALA A 74 -13.96 -2.55 -16.33
C ALA A 74 -12.54 -2.31 -15.79
N ALA A 75 -12.30 -2.57 -14.50
CA ALA A 75 -10.98 -2.47 -13.88
C ALA A 75 -9.96 -3.42 -14.53
N SER A 76 -10.36 -4.67 -14.71
CA SER A 76 -9.53 -5.71 -15.34
C SER A 76 -9.20 -5.36 -16.79
N ALA A 77 -10.15 -4.76 -17.52
CA ALA A 77 -9.92 -4.26 -18.86
C ALA A 77 -8.93 -3.09 -18.88
N ALA A 78 -9.07 -2.12 -17.96
CA ALA A 78 -8.16 -0.97 -17.87
C ALA A 78 -6.72 -1.38 -17.57
N ALA A 79 -6.54 -2.47 -16.80
CA ALA A 79 -5.22 -3.00 -16.48
C ALA A 79 -4.53 -3.74 -17.64
N ALA A 80 -5.23 -4.02 -18.75
CA ALA A 80 -4.67 -4.79 -19.85
C ALA A 80 -3.61 -4.03 -20.66
N ASN A 81 -3.86 -2.74 -20.97
CA ASN A 81 -2.95 -1.83 -21.67
C ASN A 81 -3.50 -0.38 -21.68
N GLU A 82 -2.69 0.58 -22.15
CA GLU A 82 -3.06 2.01 -22.16
C GLU A 82 -4.29 2.32 -23.05
N ASP A 83 -4.44 1.63 -24.19
CA ASP A 83 -5.59 1.83 -25.08
C ASP A 83 -6.89 1.35 -24.42
N ALA A 84 -6.84 0.20 -23.75
CA ALA A 84 -7.96 -0.36 -23.00
C ALA A 84 -8.35 0.55 -21.82
N ALA A 85 -7.37 1.11 -21.11
CA ALA A 85 -7.63 2.11 -20.06
C ALA A 85 -8.36 3.34 -20.63
N SER A 86 -7.94 3.83 -21.80
CA SER A 86 -8.61 4.94 -22.49
C SER A 86 -10.07 4.63 -22.83
N VAL A 87 -10.37 3.41 -23.28
CA VAL A 87 -11.74 2.94 -23.55
C VAL A 87 -12.58 2.90 -22.27
N VAL A 88 -12.04 2.36 -21.17
CA VAL A 88 -12.73 2.28 -19.88
C VAL A 88 -13.05 3.66 -19.31
N VAL A 89 -12.15 4.63 -19.49
CA VAL A 89 -12.36 6.01 -19.05
C VAL A 89 -13.48 6.67 -19.86
N LYS A 90 -13.48 6.50 -21.19
CA LYS A 90 -14.48 7.09 -22.09
C LYS A 90 -15.87 6.49 -21.92
N SER A 91 -15.98 5.24 -21.47
CA SER A 91 -17.27 4.58 -21.30
C SER A 91 -18.07 5.08 -20.08
N GLY A 92 -17.46 5.86 -19.19
CA GLY A 92 -18.09 6.32 -17.94
C GLY A 92 -18.20 5.23 -16.87
N ALA A 93 -17.51 4.10 -17.03
CA ALA A 93 -17.49 3.03 -16.03
C ALA A 93 -16.94 3.52 -14.68
N LEU A 94 -15.91 4.37 -14.71
CA LEU A 94 -15.30 4.92 -13.51
C LEU A 94 -16.24 5.90 -12.78
N ASP A 95 -17.03 6.69 -13.51
CA ASP A 95 -18.09 7.53 -12.92
C ASP A 95 -19.15 6.68 -12.19
N ALA A 96 -19.44 5.48 -12.69
CA ALA A 96 -20.33 4.56 -12.00
C ALA A 96 -19.72 4.05 -10.69
N CYS A 97 -18.43 3.66 -10.68
CA CYS A 97 -17.72 3.32 -9.45
C CYS A 97 -17.76 4.45 -8.42
N VAL A 98 -17.47 5.69 -8.84
CA VAL A 98 -17.44 6.85 -7.94
C VAL A 98 -18.81 7.11 -7.32
N ARG A 99 -19.91 6.92 -8.07
CA ARG A 99 -21.27 7.05 -7.51
C ARG A 99 -21.62 5.97 -6.50
N GLU A 100 -21.13 4.74 -6.66
CA GLU A 100 -21.40 3.65 -5.73
C GLU A 100 -20.65 3.80 -4.39
N ILE A 101 -19.63 4.68 -4.30
CA ILE A 101 -19.00 5.05 -3.01
C ILE A 101 -20.05 5.63 -2.06
N ASP A 102 -20.93 6.51 -2.56
CA ASP A 102 -22.01 7.13 -1.79
C ASP A 102 -23.30 6.27 -1.76
N GLY A 103 -23.19 5.01 -2.22
CA GLY A 103 -24.28 4.06 -2.28
C GLY A 103 -24.75 3.59 -0.88
N PRO A 104 -25.99 3.08 -0.77
CA PRO A 104 -26.52 2.59 0.50
C PRO A 104 -25.98 1.21 0.90
N ASP A 105 -25.34 0.48 -0.01
CA ASP A 105 -24.78 -0.85 0.24
C ASP A 105 -23.28 -0.78 0.54
N LEU A 106 -22.93 -0.94 1.81
CA LEU A 106 -21.56 -0.83 2.30
C LEU A 106 -20.57 -1.72 1.53
N LEU A 107 -20.96 -2.95 1.20
CA LEU A 107 -20.09 -3.87 0.47
C LEU A 107 -19.79 -3.38 -0.94
N SER A 108 -20.79 -2.85 -1.65
CA SER A 108 -20.57 -2.21 -2.94
C SER A 108 -19.73 -0.94 -2.87
N SER A 109 -19.90 -0.12 -1.85
CA SER A 109 -19.06 1.07 -1.65
C SER A 109 -17.61 0.70 -1.40
N LEU A 110 -17.35 -0.28 -0.52
CA LEU A 110 -16.00 -0.80 -0.25
C LEU A 110 -15.38 -1.44 -1.49
N ALA A 111 -16.14 -2.26 -2.23
CA ALA A 111 -15.65 -2.88 -3.45
C ALA A 111 -15.34 -1.84 -4.54
N SER A 112 -16.15 -0.78 -4.63
CA SER A 112 -15.92 0.31 -5.58
C SER A 112 -14.63 1.07 -5.27
N LEU A 113 -14.33 1.31 -3.99
CA LEU A 113 -13.05 1.89 -3.56
C LEU A 113 -11.86 1.00 -4.00
N GLU A 114 -11.92 -0.31 -3.77
CA GLU A 114 -10.84 -1.22 -4.21
C GLU A 114 -10.64 -1.22 -5.72
N ILE A 115 -11.75 -1.27 -6.47
CA ILE A 115 -11.71 -1.22 -7.93
C ILE A 115 -11.01 0.06 -8.41
N LEU A 116 -11.32 1.21 -7.81
CA LEU A 116 -10.70 2.48 -8.17
C LEU A 116 -9.20 2.50 -7.85
N ALA A 117 -8.78 1.94 -6.71
CA ALA A 117 -7.37 1.81 -6.37
C ALA A 117 -6.63 0.91 -7.38
N GLU A 118 -7.20 -0.25 -7.71
CA GLU A 118 -6.62 -1.19 -8.68
C GLU A 118 -6.46 -0.53 -10.06
N VAL A 119 -7.47 0.23 -10.51
CA VAL A 119 -7.38 1.01 -11.76
C VAL A 119 -6.24 2.01 -11.70
N ALA A 120 -6.11 2.77 -10.60
CA ALA A 120 -5.05 3.76 -10.44
C ALA A 120 -3.65 3.13 -10.49
N GLU A 121 -3.48 1.96 -9.90
CA GLU A 121 -2.19 1.27 -9.80
C GLU A 121 -1.83 0.46 -11.06
N SER A 122 -2.81 0.18 -11.93
CA SER A 122 -2.60 -0.66 -13.10
C SER A 122 -1.71 -0.05 -14.18
N SER A 123 -1.82 1.26 -14.42
CA SER A 123 -1.00 1.99 -15.39
C SER A 123 -1.11 3.50 -15.20
N SER A 124 -0.10 4.26 -15.66
CA SER A 124 -0.16 5.73 -15.62
C SER A 124 -1.31 6.30 -16.46
N ALA A 125 -1.72 5.63 -17.55
CA ALA A 125 -2.87 6.04 -18.36
C ALA A 125 -4.19 5.87 -17.61
N ALA A 126 -4.38 4.72 -16.96
CA ALA A 126 -5.55 4.45 -16.12
C ALA A 126 -5.64 5.42 -14.94
N ALA A 127 -4.52 5.68 -14.26
CA ALA A 127 -4.44 6.70 -13.20
C ALA A 127 -4.86 8.09 -13.69
N ARG A 128 -4.32 8.55 -14.83
CA ARG A 128 -4.70 9.85 -15.42
C ARG A 128 -6.19 9.90 -15.76
N GLY A 129 -6.70 8.84 -16.37
CA GLY A 129 -8.10 8.75 -16.74
C GLY A 129 -9.03 8.77 -15.52
N LEU A 130 -8.70 8.00 -14.48
CA LEU A 130 -9.44 8.02 -13.22
C LEU A 130 -9.44 9.42 -12.59
N LYS A 131 -8.31 10.10 -12.55
CA LYS A 131 -8.22 11.48 -12.01
C LYS A 131 -8.98 12.51 -12.84
N SER A 132 -9.34 12.20 -14.09
CA SER A 132 -10.20 13.06 -14.90
C SER A 132 -11.68 12.96 -14.53
N VAL A 133 -12.07 11.98 -13.70
CA VAL A 133 -13.41 11.89 -13.12
C VAL A 133 -13.57 12.99 -12.07
N GLY A 134 -14.16 14.11 -12.47
CA GLY A 134 -14.19 15.34 -11.67
C GLY A 134 -14.84 15.21 -10.29
N SER A 135 -15.67 14.19 -10.07
CA SER A 135 -16.35 13.93 -8.79
C SER A 135 -15.56 13.01 -7.83
N LEU A 136 -14.42 12.45 -8.25
CA LEU A 136 -13.66 11.47 -7.46
C LEU A 136 -13.15 12.05 -6.14
N GLY A 137 -12.46 13.19 -6.18
CA GLY A 137 -11.92 13.84 -4.98
C GLY A 137 -13.02 14.17 -3.98
N ASP A 138 -14.09 14.81 -4.46
CA ASP A 138 -15.26 15.13 -3.65
C ASP A 138 -15.90 13.89 -3.00
N ALA A 139 -16.02 12.77 -3.73
CA ALA A 139 -16.58 11.53 -3.19
C ALA A 139 -15.69 10.94 -2.09
N LEU A 140 -14.37 10.89 -2.30
CA LEU A 140 -13.42 10.38 -1.30
C LEU A 140 -13.40 11.25 -0.03
N VAL A 141 -13.42 12.57 -0.20
CA VAL A 141 -13.48 13.53 0.91
C VAL A 141 -14.79 13.37 1.68
N ARG A 142 -15.94 13.29 0.99
CA ARG A 142 -17.24 13.06 1.64
C ARG A 142 -17.24 11.74 2.41
N ALA A 143 -16.88 10.63 1.77
CA ALA A 143 -16.87 9.31 2.38
C ALA A 143 -15.96 9.23 3.62
N THR A 144 -14.89 10.02 3.66
CA THR A 144 -13.99 10.08 4.82
C THR A 144 -14.54 10.95 5.96
N LEU A 145 -15.04 12.14 5.62
CA LEU A 145 -15.43 13.17 6.58
C LEU A 145 -16.88 13.03 7.08
N ASP A 146 -17.70 12.18 6.46
CA ASP A 146 -19.04 11.89 6.92
C ASP A 146 -19.00 11.16 8.27
N GLU A 147 -19.32 11.89 9.34
CA GLU A 147 -19.36 11.34 10.70
C GLU A 147 -20.46 10.30 10.90
N THR A 148 -21.46 10.24 10.00
CA THR A 148 -22.57 9.29 10.04
C THR A 148 -22.30 8.01 9.25
N ALA A 149 -21.27 8.01 8.40
CA ALA A 149 -20.88 6.86 7.60
C ALA A 149 -20.24 5.75 8.46
N ASP A 150 -20.30 4.52 7.94
CA ASP A 150 -19.68 3.36 8.57
C ASP A 150 -18.16 3.58 8.77
N PRO A 151 -17.60 3.33 9.96
CA PRO A 151 -16.17 3.50 10.22
C PRO A 151 -15.26 2.73 9.26
N ALA A 152 -15.68 1.57 8.76
CA ALA A 152 -14.94 0.79 7.78
C ALA A 152 -14.90 1.50 6.42
N LEU A 153 -16.01 2.11 5.99
CA LEU A 153 -16.05 2.92 4.77
C LEU A 153 -15.11 4.12 4.88
N ARG A 154 -15.18 4.86 5.99
CA ARG A 154 -14.33 6.04 6.24
C ARG A 154 -12.84 5.67 6.24
N THR A 155 -12.50 4.62 6.98
CA THR A 155 -11.13 4.08 7.05
C THR A 155 -10.63 3.69 5.67
N ARG A 156 -11.47 2.99 4.89
CA ARG A 156 -11.06 2.53 3.58
C ARG A 156 -10.96 3.66 2.56
N ALA A 157 -11.86 4.64 2.61
CA ALA A 157 -11.81 5.83 1.75
C ALA A 157 -10.51 6.63 1.98
N MET A 158 -10.03 6.74 3.23
CA MET A 158 -8.73 7.35 3.53
C MET A 158 -7.57 6.61 2.85
N ILE A 159 -7.48 5.31 3.08
CA ILE A 159 -6.38 4.47 2.60
C ILE A 159 -6.39 4.43 1.06
N VAL A 160 -7.53 4.16 0.45
CA VAL A 160 -7.70 4.12 -1.00
C VAL A 160 -7.48 5.48 -1.64
N GLY A 161 -8.03 6.55 -1.04
CA GLY A 161 -7.81 7.91 -1.54
C GLY A 161 -6.34 8.28 -1.54
N ALA A 162 -5.60 7.91 -0.49
CA ALA A 162 -4.16 8.07 -0.41
C ALA A 162 -3.40 7.25 -1.47
N ARG A 163 -3.77 5.99 -1.68
CA ARG A 163 -3.20 5.14 -2.75
C ARG A 163 -3.37 5.76 -4.14
N ILE A 164 -4.58 6.23 -4.45
CA ILE A 164 -4.86 6.90 -5.74
C ILE A 164 -4.04 8.19 -5.84
N ALA A 165 -4.00 9.01 -4.79
CA ALA A 165 -3.22 10.24 -4.75
C ALA A 165 -1.71 10.01 -4.90
N ALA A 166 -1.17 8.87 -4.45
CA ALA A 166 0.24 8.53 -4.64
C ALA A 166 0.63 8.41 -6.12
N THR A 167 -0.34 8.10 -7.00
CA THR A 167 -0.14 8.03 -8.46
C THR A 167 -0.13 9.41 -9.15
N CYS A 168 -0.32 10.49 -8.39
CA CYS A 168 -0.17 11.86 -8.89
C CYS A 168 1.28 12.12 -9.32
N ALA A 169 1.46 12.85 -10.42
CA ALA A 169 2.77 13.20 -10.93
C ALA A 169 3.38 14.35 -10.12
N THR A 170 2.54 15.25 -9.58
CA THR A 170 2.96 16.43 -8.82
C THR A 170 2.23 16.52 -7.48
N SER A 171 2.82 17.25 -6.53
CA SER A 171 2.24 17.49 -5.20
C SER A 171 1.11 18.51 -5.19
N ASP A 172 0.96 19.29 -6.27
CA ASP A 172 -0.05 20.36 -6.39
C ASP A 172 -1.37 19.86 -6.98
N GLU A 173 -1.43 18.58 -7.35
CA GLU A 173 -2.69 17.96 -7.77
C GLU A 173 -3.71 18.04 -6.61
N ALA A 174 -4.93 18.51 -6.93
CA ALA A 174 -5.98 18.78 -5.94
C ALA A 174 -6.23 17.59 -5.00
N LEU A 175 -6.23 16.37 -5.55
CA LEU A 175 -6.43 15.14 -4.78
C LEU A 175 -5.35 14.94 -3.71
N VAL A 176 -4.08 15.24 -4.00
CA VAL A 176 -2.99 15.13 -3.00
C VAL A 176 -3.22 16.10 -1.85
N GLN A 177 -3.58 17.35 -2.16
CA GLN A 177 -3.84 18.38 -1.15
C GLN A 177 -5.08 18.06 -0.30
N GLU A 178 -6.14 17.56 -0.94
CA GLU A 178 -7.37 17.14 -0.28
C GLU A 178 -7.11 15.98 0.67
N MET A 179 -6.40 14.94 0.22
CA MET A 179 -6.06 13.80 1.06
C MET A 179 -5.16 14.21 2.23
N ALA A 180 -4.12 15.00 1.99
CA ALA A 180 -3.24 15.50 3.08
C ALA A 180 -4.03 16.28 4.15
N ARG A 181 -4.98 17.13 3.72
CA ARG A 181 -5.88 17.87 4.61
C ARG A 181 -6.79 16.93 5.41
N VAL A 182 -7.38 15.94 4.75
CA VAL A 182 -8.27 14.96 5.36
C VAL A 182 -7.55 14.12 6.42
N LEU A 183 -6.34 13.64 6.12
CA LEU A 183 -5.52 12.87 7.06
C LEU A 183 -5.19 13.68 8.32
N THR A 184 -4.84 14.95 8.15
CA THR A 184 -4.59 15.87 9.28
C THR A 184 -5.86 16.07 10.11
N ALA A 185 -7.02 16.22 9.47
CA ALA A 185 -8.29 16.42 10.16
C ALA A 185 -8.79 15.18 10.92
N GLN A 186 -8.44 13.98 10.47
CA GLN A 186 -8.88 12.71 11.09
C GLN A 186 -7.88 12.10 12.07
N GLU A 187 -6.72 12.74 12.27
CA GLU A 187 -5.60 12.22 13.07
C GLU A 187 -6.03 11.76 14.48
N SER A 188 -6.93 12.49 15.15
CA SER A 188 -7.41 12.17 16.49
C SER A 188 -8.44 11.05 16.55
N ASN A 189 -9.17 10.81 15.46
CA ASN A 189 -10.33 9.92 15.42
C ASN A 189 -9.98 8.54 14.86
N PHE A 190 -9.08 8.51 13.88
CA PHE A 190 -8.71 7.31 13.13
C PHE A 190 -7.20 7.17 13.00
N ARG A 191 -6.48 7.31 14.12
CA ARG A 191 -5.01 7.35 14.16
C ARG A 191 -4.34 6.26 13.31
N ASP A 192 -4.71 4.99 13.51
CA ASP A 192 -4.08 3.87 12.79
C ASP A 192 -4.34 3.94 11.27
N ALA A 193 -5.57 4.28 10.87
CA ALA A 193 -5.92 4.43 9.45
C ALA A 193 -5.23 5.63 8.81
N VAL A 194 -5.08 6.73 9.55
CA VAL A 194 -4.36 7.92 9.09
C VAL A 194 -2.89 7.61 8.89
N VAL A 195 -2.28 6.84 9.80
CA VAL A 195 -0.90 6.40 9.66
C VAL A 195 -0.74 5.47 8.45
N ASP A 196 -1.64 4.50 8.27
CA ASP A 196 -1.62 3.60 7.12
C ASP A 196 -1.75 4.37 5.79
N ALA A 197 -2.76 5.24 5.70
CA ALA A 197 -2.98 6.10 4.54
C ALA A 197 -1.82 7.08 4.28
N ALA A 198 -1.14 7.59 5.31
CA ALA A 198 0.06 8.40 5.14
C ALA A 198 1.19 7.59 4.48
N GLY A 199 1.35 6.33 4.87
CA GLY A 199 2.26 5.40 4.22
C GLY A 199 1.92 5.16 2.75
N GLU A 200 0.64 4.93 2.46
CA GLU A 200 0.16 4.73 1.09
C GLU A 200 0.35 5.96 0.20
N LEU A 201 0.08 7.17 0.72
CA LEU A 201 0.28 8.42 -0.03
C LEU A 201 1.73 8.63 -0.46
N CYS A 202 2.68 8.12 0.33
CA CYS A 202 4.11 8.24 0.08
C CYS A 202 4.71 7.07 -0.71
N LEU A 203 3.90 6.09 -1.12
CA LEU A 203 4.38 4.79 -1.59
C LEU A 203 5.24 4.87 -2.86
N THR A 204 4.82 5.65 -3.85
CA THR A 204 5.35 5.54 -5.22
C THR A 204 6.00 6.82 -5.77
N ASN A 205 5.72 8.00 -5.21
CA ASN A 205 6.21 9.28 -5.74
C ASN A 205 6.95 10.11 -4.67
N ALA A 206 8.23 10.39 -4.92
CA ALA A 206 9.08 11.18 -4.00
C ALA A 206 8.65 12.64 -3.85
N ILE A 207 8.12 13.26 -4.89
CA ILE A 207 7.63 14.65 -4.86
C ILE A 207 6.41 14.75 -3.96
N VAL A 208 5.46 13.82 -4.13
CA VAL A 208 4.27 13.72 -3.27
C VAL A 208 4.68 13.46 -1.83
N ALA A 209 5.55 12.48 -1.59
CA ALA A 209 6.06 12.17 -0.25
C ALA A 209 6.78 13.35 0.41
N THR A 210 7.65 14.04 -0.33
CA THR A 210 8.39 15.22 0.16
C THR A 210 7.43 16.31 0.59
N ASN A 211 6.46 16.67 -0.26
CA ASN A 211 5.50 17.72 0.07
C ASN A 211 4.59 17.30 1.23
N PHE A 212 4.15 16.04 1.27
CA PHE A 212 3.37 15.51 2.38
C PHE A 212 4.12 15.66 3.70
N VAL A 213 5.37 15.17 3.79
CA VAL A 213 6.19 15.27 5.01
C VAL A 213 6.31 16.71 5.50
N LYS A 214 6.48 17.68 4.59
CA LYS A 214 6.59 19.10 4.94
C LYS A 214 5.28 19.71 5.43
N THR A 215 4.17 19.35 4.81
CA THR A 215 2.86 19.98 5.05
C THR A 215 2.08 19.33 6.19
N THR A 216 2.26 18.03 6.43
CA THR A 216 1.53 17.25 7.45
C THR A 216 2.47 16.70 8.52
N LYS A 217 3.30 17.57 9.10
CA LYS A 217 4.30 17.19 10.12
C LYS A 217 3.68 16.45 11.30
N THR A 218 2.48 16.83 11.76
CA THR A 218 1.81 16.17 12.90
C THR A 218 1.56 14.68 12.60
N VAL A 219 1.03 14.37 11.42
CA VAL A 219 0.78 12.99 10.97
C VAL A 219 2.09 12.18 10.92
N VAL A 220 3.18 12.78 10.44
CA VAL A 220 4.51 12.13 10.40
C VAL A 220 5.02 11.81 11.82
N PHE A 221 4.89 12.76 12.75
CA PHE A 221 5.26 12.55 14.15
C PHE A 221 4.38 11.49 14.81
N THR A 222 3.09 11.47 14.49
CA THR A 222 2.15 10.45 14.97
C THR A 222 2.47 9.06 14.43
N ALA A 223 2.86 8.94 13.16
CA ALA A 223 3.34 7.69 12.56
C ALA A 223 4.63 7.20 13.25
N ALA A 224 5.58 8.09 13.49
CA ALA A 224 6.81 7.75 14.22
C ALA A 224 6.55 7.30 15.66
N ASP A 225 5.69 8.01 16.39
CA ASP A 225 5.29 7.62 17.76
C ASP A 225 4.57 6.27 17.76
N SER A 226 3.63 6.04 16.85
CA SER A 226 2.95 4.73 16.70
C SER A 226 3.94 3.61 16.36
N ALA A 227 4.92 3.87 15.50
CA ALA A 227 5.89 2.86 15.07
C ALA A 227 6.88 2.48 16.20
N LEU A 228 7.34 3.45 16.98
CA LEU A 228 8.42 3.21 17.96
C LEU A 228 7.91 2.99 19.40
N ARG A 229 6.70 3.48 19.72
CA ARG A 229 6.11 3.36 21.07
C ARG A 229 4.78 2.61 21.09
N GLY A 230 4.21 2.32 19.92
CA GLY A 230 3.02 1.49 19.78
C GLY A 230 3.26 0.05 20.22
N ARG A 231 2.20 -0.77 20.13
CA ARG A 231 2.23 -2.19 20.46
C ARG A 231 1.37 -2.99 19.49
N GLY A 232 1.70 -4.28 19.34
CA GLY A 232 0.89 -5.21 18.55
C GLY A 232 0.83 -4.83 17.07
N GLU A 233 -0.32 -5.08 16.45
CA GLU A 233 -0.50 -4.89 15.00
C GLU A 233 -0.43 -3.42 14.57
N SER A 234 -0.96 -2.49 15.37
CA SER A 234 -0.87 -1.04 15.10
C SER A 234 0.59 -0.58 14.97
N GLN A 235 1.49 -1.10 15.81
CA GLN A 235 2.92 -0.81 15.69
C GLN A 235 3.52 -1.32 14.38
N VAL A 236 3.12 -2.53 13.97
CA VAL A 236 3.60 -3.16 12.73
C VAL A 236 3.14 -2.35 11.53
N VAL A 237 1.86 -1.96 11.48
CA VAL A 237 1.30 -1.09 10.43
C VAL A 237 2.05 0.23 10.39
N ALA A 238 2.25 0.88 11.54
CA ALA A 238 2.97 2.15 11.61
C ALA A 238 4.43 2.04 11.15
N LEU A 239 5.14 0.95 11.47
CA LEU A 239 6.49 0.69 10.97
C LEU A 239 6.50 0.51 9.45
N HIS A 240 5.52 -0.20 8.88
CA HIS A 240 5.39 -0.35 7.44
C HIS A 240 5.07 0.98 6.75
N ALA A 241 4.11 1.75 7.27
CA ALA A 241 3.76 3.06 6.76
C ALA A 241 4.96 4.02 6.81
N LEU A 242 5.66 4.08 7.93
CA LEU A 242 6.84 4.91 8.09
C LEU A 242 7.97 4.51 7.12
N ALA A 243 8.16 3.19 6.89
CA ALA A 243 9.10 2.73 5.86
C ALA A 243 8.69 3.20 4.45
N ASN A 244 7.39 3.25 4.13
CA ASN A 244 6.91 3.84 2.87
C ASN A 244 7.20 5.33 2.80
N VAL A 245 7.00 6.08 3.89
CA VAL A 245 7.36 7.50 3.95
C VAL A 245 8.85 7.70 3.64
N PHE A 246 9.72 6.85 4.20
CA PHE A 246 11.16 6.81 3.88
C PHE A 246 11.50 6.29 2.47
N GLY A 247 10.56 5.67 1.76
CA GLY A 247 10.69 5.30 0.35
C GLY A 247 10.94 3.83 0.06
N ALA A 248 10.48 2.92 0.93
CA ALA A 248 10.74 1.49 0.81
C ALA A 248 10.32 0.88 -0.54
N GLU A 249 9.33 1.48 -1.22
CA GLU A 249 8.80 0.99 -2.49
C GLU A 249 9.08 1.94 -3.67
N ARG A 250 9.81 3.06 -3.47
CA ARG A 250 10.04 4.09 -4.52
C ARG A 250 11.19 3.78 -5.48
N GLY A 251 11.93 2.69 -5.27
CA GLY A 251 13.06 2.31 -6.12
C GLY A 251 14.12 3.42 -6.19
N GLU A 252 14.48 3.86 -7.40
CA GLU A 252 15.47 4.93 -7.62
C GLU A 252 15.01 6.31 -7.10
N GLN A 253 13.73 6.48 -6.80
CA GLN A 253 13.16 7.71 -6.24
C GLN A 253 13.02 7.66 -4.70
N GLU A 254 13.88 6.92 -3.99
CA GLU A 254 13.79 6.82 -2.53
C GLU A 254 14.03 8.18 -1.84
N ILE A 255 14.95 8.98 -2.38
CA ILE A 255 15.53 10.15 -1.71
C ILE A 255 14.53 11.32 -1.67
N LEU A 256 14.28 11.82 -0.46
CA LEU A 256 13.54 13.05 -0.23
C LEU A 256 14.50 14.24 -0.19
N ASP A 257 13.99 15.46 -0.24
CA ASP A 257 14.85 16.63 -0.03
C ASP A 257 15.31 16.79 1.43
N ASP A 258 16.35 17.60 1.63
CA ASP A 258 17.02 17.75 2.93
C ASP A 258 16.07 18.19 4.06
N GLU A 259 15.06 19.02 3.74
CA GLU A 259 14.10 19.49 4.74
C GLU A 259 13.16 18.35 5.16
N ALA A 260 12.62 17.58 4.21
CA ALA A 260 11.79 16.43 4.51
C ALA A 260 12.58 15.34 5.27
N GLU A 261 13.83 15.09 4.88
CA GLU A 261 14.73 14.19 5.60
C GLU A 261 14.99 14.65 7.05
N SER A 262 15.19 15.95 7.26
CA SER A 262 15.34 16.50 8.62
C SER A 262 14.08 16.32 9.45
N ILE A 263 12.89 16.57 8.88
CA ILE A 263 11.61 16.38 9.58
C ILE A 263 11.42 14.92 9.99
N LEU A 264 11.74 13.97 9.11
CA LEU A 264 11.64 12.55 9.43
C LEU A 264 12.63 12.13 10.51
N ALA A 265 13.87 12.60 10.44
CA ALA A 265 14.84 12.37 11.49
C ALA A 265 14.35 12.90 12.84
N ASP A 266 13.86 14.14 12.88
CA ASP A 266 13.36 14.75 14.10
C ASP A 266 12.14 14.01 14.65
N ALA A 267 11.22 13.54 13.80
CA ALA A 267 10.08 12.73 14.20
C ALA A 267 10.51 11.41 14.85
N ILE A 268 11.45 10.67 14.24
CA ILE A 268 11.98 9.42 14.77
C ILE A 268 12.67 9.64 16.11
N PHE A 269 13.61 10.59 16.19
CA PHE A 269 14.36 10.83 17.41
C PHE A 269 13.47 11.38 18.53
N ALA A 270 12.47 12.20 18.21
CA ALA A 270 11.47 12.63 19.19
C ALA A 270 10.64 11.45 19.72
N ALA A 271 10.19 10.54 18.83
CA ALA A 271 9.45 9.34 19.22
C ALA A 271 10.27 8.37 20.08
N CYS A 272 11.60 8.40 19.98
CA CYS A 272 12.48 7.61 20.85
C CYS A 272 12.42 8.08 22.33
N GLY A 273 12.10 9.35 22.57
CA GLY A 273 12.01 9.94 23.90
C GLY A 273 13.34 9.89 24.64
N SER A 274 13.40 9.20 25.78
CA SER A 274 14.62 9.06 26.58
C SER A 274 15.53 7.91 26.15
N LYS A 275 15.09 7.08 25.20
CA LYS A 275 15.87 5.94 24.67
C LYS A 275 16.59 6.36 23.40
N SER A 276 17.70 5.69 23.09
CA SER A 276 18.30 5.82 21.75
C SER A 276 17.45 5.09 20.70
N PHE A 277 17.64 5.44 19.43
CA PHE A 277 17.04 4.66 18.34
C PHE A 277 17.59 3.22 18.35
N GLY A 278 18.87 3.06 18.65
CA GLY A 278 19.52 1.74 18.82
C GLY A 278 18.87 0.87 19.90
N ASP A 279 18.53 1.44 21.06
CA ASP A 279 17.84 0.73 22.14
C ASP A 279 16.49 0.18 21.69
N ILE A 280 15.71 0.99 20.97
CA ILE A 280 14.38 0.62 20.50
C ILE A 280 14.47 -0.51 19.47
N ILE A 281 15.39 -0.38 18.51
CA ILE A 281 15.64 -1.41 17.50
C ILE A 281 16.14 -2.70 18.14
N SER A 282 17.12 -2.62 19.04
CA SER A 282 17.62 -3.79 19.77
C SER A 282 16.51 -4.48 20.55
N THR A 283 15.64 -3.72 21.21
CA THR A 283 14.50 -4.27 21.97
C THR A 283 13.52 -4.98 21.06
N ALA A 284 13.15 -4.36 19.93
CA ALA A 284 12.20 -4.94 18.98
C ALA A 284 12.74 -6.23 18.32
N LEU A 285 14.06 -6.33 18.16
CA LEU A 285 14.72 -7.48 17.54
C LEU A 285 15.11 -8.59 18.55
N ALA A 286 15.05 -8.33 19.86
CA ALA A 286 15.49 -9.28 20.88
C ALA A 286 14.62 -10.56 20.92
N ASN A 287 13.31 -10.44 20.69
CA ASN A 287 12.42 -11.60 20.69
C ASN A 287 12.41 -12.30 19.33
N LYS A 288 12.97 -13.51 19.28
CA LYS A 288 13.06 -14.34 18.05
C LYS A 288 11.90 -15.34 17.88
N SER A 289 10.88 -15.31 18.74
CA SER A 289 9.67 -16.14 18.60
C SER A 289 8.93 -15.86 17.29
N ASP A 290 8.23 -16.88 16.78
CA ASP A 290 7.43 -16.78 15.55
C ASP A 290 6.31 -15.74 15.66
N HIS A 291 5.79 -15.49 16.86
CA HIS A 291 4.76 -14.48 17.12
C HIS A 291 5.20 -13.05 16.79
N PHE A 292 6.50 -12.77 16.81
CA PHE A 292 7.06 -11.43 16.56
C PHE A 292 7.70 -11.28 15.18
N VAL A 293 7.53 -12.26 14.28
CA VAL A 293 8.13 -12.23 12.93
C VAL A 293 7.71 -10.98 12.16
N ASN A 294 6.42 -10.60 12.20
CA ASN A 294 5.93 -9.41 11.49
C ASN A 294 6.56 -8.12 12.01
N LEU A 295 6.71 -7.99 13.34
CA LEU A 295 7.42 -6.85 13.94
C LEU A 295 8.86 -6.78 13.46
N ARG A 296 9.59 -7.91 13.50
CA ARG A 296 10.99 -7.94 13.02
C ARG A 296 11.09 -7.60 11.54
N VAL A 297 10.20 -8.12 10.70
CA VAL A 297 10.13 -7.79 9.26
C VAL A 297 9.91 -6.29 9.07
N ALA A 298 8.95 -5.69 9.79
CA ALA A 298 8.66 -4.26 9.68
C ALA A 298 9.84 -3.39 10.13
N VAL A 299 10.52 -3.76 11.22
CA VAL A 299 11.76 -3.10 11.69
C VAL A 299 12.86 -3.20 10.65
N TYR A 300 13.12 -4.39 10.11
CA TYR A 300 14.14 -4.55 9.06
C TYR A 300 13.77 -3.77 7.78
N ARG A 301 12.48 -3.69 7.44
CA ARG A 301 12.03 -2.89 6.29
C ARG A 301 12.29 -1.40 6.51
N LEU A 302 11.96 -0.86 7.70
CA LEU A 302 12.30 0.51 8.06
C LEU A 302 13.83 0.75 8.00
N LEU A 303 14.63 -0.16 8.53
CA LEU A 303 16.09 -0.04 8.47
C LEU A 303 16.67 -0.17 7.06
N SER A 304 15.99 -0.88 6.15
CA SER A 304 16.46 -0.96 4.76
C SER A 304 16.36 0.36 4.00
N THR A 305 15.59 1.33 4.49
CA THR A 305 15.54 2.68 3.94
C THR A 305 16.23 3.67 4.86
N ALA A 306 15.82 3.74 6.12
CA ALA A 306 16.41 4.65 7.09
C ALA A 306 17.92 4.40 7.27
N GLY A 307 18.37 3.14 7.16
CA GLY A 307 19.76 2.74 7.33
C GLY A 307 20.72 3.26 6.26
N HIS A 308 20.24 3.70 5.09
CA HIS A 308 21.07 4.37 4.09
C HIS A 308 21.47 5.80 4.50
N ARG A 309 20.76 6.38 5.47
CA ARG A 309 20.93 7.77 5.89
C ARG A 309 21.89 7.83 7.07
N ALA A 310 22.94 8.65 6.94
CA ALA A 310 24.05 8.70 7.88
C ALA A 310 23.62 8.85 9.36
N ARG A 311 22.64 9.73 9.66
CA ARG A 311 22.16 9.95 11.04
C ARG A 311 21.64 8.67 11.71
N PHE A 312 20.86 7.86 11.00
CA PHE A 312 20.32 6.62 11.56
C PHE A 312 21.37 5.51 11.57
N ALA A 313 22.17 5.43 10.52
CA ALA A 313 23.24 4.44 10.39
C ALA A 313 24.28 4.58 11.52
N GLU A 314 24.70 5.81 11.80
CA GLU A 314 25.62 6.14 12.90
C GLU A 314 25.04 5.75 14.25
N GLU A 315 23.76 6.03 14.49
CA GLU A 315 23.14 5.70 15.77
C GLU A 315 23.03 4.18 16.00
N ILE A 316 22.74 3.42 14.94
CA ILE A 316 22.78 1.95 15.01
C ILE A 316 24.22 1.45 15.21
N ALA A 317 25.20 2.04 14.53
CA ALA A 317 26.61 1.67 14.65
C ALA A 317 27.21 1.99 16.03
N ALA A 318 26.76 3.08 16.66
CA ALA A 318 27.17 3.49 17.99
C ALA A 318 26.59 2.59 19.10
N HIS A 319 25.55 1.80 18.81
CA HIS A 319 24.82 1.01 19.81
C HIS A 319 25.13 -0.50 19.74
N PRO A 320 26.00 -1.04 20.63
CA PRO A 320 26.49 -2.43 20.51
C PRO A 320 25.37 -3.47 20.47
N SER A 321 24.34 -3.35 21.31
CA SER A 321 23.23 -4.31 21.34
C SER A 321 22.43 -4.34 20.03
N ALA A 322 22.26 -3.18 19.38
CA ALA A 322 21.58 -3.11 18.09
C ALA A 322 22.44 -3.76 17.00
N ARG A 323 23.75 -3.47 17.00
CA ARG A 323 24.70 -4.10 16.08
C ARG A 323 24.72 -5.61 16.22
N ASP A 324 24.78 -6.12 17.45
CA ASP A 324 24.86 -7.55 17.71
C ASP A 324 23.56 -8.24 17.29
N ALA A 325 22.41 -7.67 17.65
CA ALA A 325 21.10 -8.17 17.21
C ALA A 325 20.91 -8.17 15.69
N LEU A 326 21.54 -7.22 14.99
CA LEU A 326 21.49 -7.09 13.54
C LEU A 326 22.55 -7.91 12.81
N ALA A 327 23.76 -8.08 13.33
CA ALA A 327 24.88 -8.65 12.57
C ALA A 327 25.34 -10.02 13.08
N LEU A 328 25.17 -10.31 14.36
CA LEU A 328 25.69 -11.53 15.00
C LEU A 328 24.60 -12.55 15.29
N ASP A 329 23.40 -12.10 15.65
CA ASP A 329 22.28 -12.99 15.94
C ASP A 329 21.82 -13.79 14.70
N VAL A 330 21.22 -14.95 14.94
CA VAL A 330 20.58 -15.76 13.90
C VAL A 330 19.10 -15.35 13.81
N GLU A 331 18.63 -15.07 12.60
CA GLU A 331 17.21 -14.85 12.34
C GLU A 331 16.60 -16.19 11.86
N PRO A 332 15.74 -16.84 12.67
CA PRO A 332 15.23 -18.18 12.35
C PRO A 332 14.22 -18.18 11.20
N ALA A 333 13.45 -17.09 11.04
CA ALA A 333 12.42 -17.01 10.02
C ALA A 333 13.00 -16.52 8.69
N LEU A 334 12.83 -17.29 7.61
CA LEU A 334 13.41 -16.99 6.30
C LEU A 334 12.96 -15.62 5.75
N VAL A 335 11.70 -15.25 5.95
CA VAL A 335 11.15 -13.95 5.51
C VAL A 335 11.85 -12.79 6.22
N ALA A 336 12.01 -12.89 7.54
CA ALA A 336 12.70 -11.90 8.36
C ALA A 336 14.20 -11.86 8.04
N ALA A 337 14.84 -13.01 7.77
CA ALA A 337 16.25 -13.07 7.40
C ALA A 337 16.52 -12.39 6.04
N ARG A 338 15.58 -12.46 5.10
CA ARG A 338 15.66 -11.72 3.83
C ARG A 338 15.55 -10.21 4.04
N ALA A 339 14.58 -9.77 4.84
CA ALA A 339 14.41 -8.36 5.18
C ALA A 339 15.64 -7.81 5.91
N ARG A 340 16.14 -8.55 6.92
CA ARG A 340 17.36 -8.23 7.67
C ARG A 340 18.57 -8.00 6.76
N ARG A 341 18.75 -8.84 5.75
CA ARG A 341 19.86 -8.69 4.80
C ARG A 341 19.78 -7.38 4.00
N ARG A 342 18.58 -6.93 3.63
CA ARG A 342 18.40 -5.62 2.99
C ARG A 342 18.75 -4.49 3.96
N ALA A 343 18.30 -4.57 5.20
CA ALA A 343 18.69 -3.63 6.26
C ALA A 343 20.20 -3.55 6.47
N LEU A 344 20.88 -4.70 6.52
CA LEU A 344 22.33 -4.76 6.67
C LEU A 344 23.08 -4.21 5.46
N ALA A 345 22.60 -4.46 4.24
CA ALA A 345 23.16 -3.86 3.04
C ALA A 345 23.04 -2.33 3.09
N ALA A 346 21.86 -1.82 3.47
CA ALA A 346 21.64 -0.39 3.63
C ALA A 346 22.60 0.27 4.62
N LEU A 347 22.75 -0.34 5.80
CA LEU A 347 23.71 0.11 6.81
C LEU A 347 25.17 -0.02 6.36
N ALA A 348 25.52 -1.05 5.59
CA ALA A 348 26.89 -1.24 5.10
C ALA A 348 27.30 -0.23 4.01
N ASP A 349 26.32 0.26 3.25
CA ASP A 349 26.51 1.24 2.17
C ASP A 349 26.45 2.68 2.68
N ALA A 350 25.96 2.91 3.90
CA ALA A 350 25.90 4.22 4.52
C ALA A 350 27.28 4.75 4.94
N ASP A 351 27.41 6.08 4.99
CA ASP A 351 28.62 6.75 5.45
C ASP A 351 28.71 6.76 6.99
N ILE A 352 29.14 5.62 7.55
CA ILE A 352 29.35 5.40 9.01
C ILE A 352 30.82 5.59 9.39
N ALA A 353 31.15 6.48 10.32
CA ALA A 353 32.52 6.74 10.77
C ALA A 353 33.21 5.53 11.41
N ASP A 354 32.49 4.69 12.16
CA ASP A 354 32.99 3.42 12.69
C ASP A 354 33.14 2.38 11.56
N ALA A 355 34.32 2.33 10.95
CA ALA A 355 34.66 1.37 9.89
C ALA A 355 34.46 -0.09 10.32
N ARG A 356 34.66 -0.41 11.61
CA ARG A 356 34.48 -1.78 12.12
C ARG A 356 32.99 -2.15 12.14
N ALA A 357 32.12 -1.24 12.54
CA ALA A 357 30.67 -1.45 12.47
C ALA A 357 30.21 -1.63 11.02
N ARG A 358 30.68 -0.77 10.12
CA ARG A 358 30.38 -0.85 8.68
C ARG A 358 30.81 -2.20 8.07
N ASP A 359 32.03 -2.65 8.36
CA ASP A 359 32.54 -3.94 7.88
C ASP A 359 31.76 -5.13 8.47
N LEU A 360 31.37 -5.04 9.75
CA LEU A 360 30.53 -6.04 10.39
C LEU A 360 29.17 -6.17 9.67
N PHE A 361 28.52 -5.06 9.34
CA PHE A 361 27.27 -5.07 8.58
C PHE A 361 27.46 -5.66 7.18
N ARG A 362 28.55 -5.30 6.48
CA ARG A 362 28.86 -5.83 5.14
C ARG A 362 29.06 -7.35 5.16
N VAL A 363 29.83 -7.86 6.12
CA VAL A 363 30.04 -9.30 6.29
C VAL A 363 28.72 -10.00 6.59
N ALA A 364 27.91 -9.46 7.50
CA ALA A 364 26.62 -10.03 7.84
C ALA A 364 25.61 -10.02 6.67
N ALA A 365 25.63 -8.98 5.82
CA ALA A 365 24.76 -8.86 4.65
C ALA A 365 25.04 -9.94 3.58
N THR A 366 26.31 -10.35 3.45
CA THR A 366 26.75 -11.36 2.47
C THR A 366 26.66 -12.79 3.00
N ALA A 367 26.49 -12.97 4.31
CA ALA A 367 26.33 -14.29 4.91
C ALA A 367 25.03 -14.95 4.40
N SER A 368 25.14 -16.19 3.93
CA SER A 368 23.96 -16.98 3.55
C SER A 368 23.00 -17.07 4.74
N PRO A 369 21.67 -16.92 4.53
CA PRO A 369 20.69 -17.14 5.57
C PRO A 369 20.89 -18.54 6.16
N ARG A 370 21.40 -18.60 7.39
CA ARG A 370 21.54 -19.88 8.08
C ARG A 370 20.14 -20.31 8.48
N ALA A 371 19.55 -21.23 7.71
CA ALA A 371 18.33 -21.89 8.15
C ALA A 371 18.66 -22.64 9.44
N SER A 372 17.98 -22.26 10.53
CA SER A 372 18.00 -23.07 11.75
C SER A 372 17.44 -24.44 11.39
N THR A 373 18.29 -25.47 11.39
CA THR A 373 17.87 -26.87 11.25
C THR A 373 17.22 -27.40 12.52
N SER A 374 17.37 -26.67 13.64
CA SER A 374 16.66 -26.93 14.88
C SER A 374 15.23 -26.39 14.81
N ARG A 375 14.24 -27.28 14.95
CA ARG A 375 12.87 -26.89 15.30
C ARG A 375 12.94 -26.01 16.57
N PRO A 376 12.37 -24.80 16.57
CA PRO A 376 12.26 -24.03 17.80
C PRO A 376 11.43 -24.87 18.80
N SER A 377 12.07 -25.24 19.91
CA SER A 377 11.35 -25.74 21.07
C SER A 377 10.51 -24.57 21.57
N ALA A 378 9.18 -24.65 21.39
CA ALA A 378 8.27 -23.68 21.98
C ALA A 378 8.43 -23.75 23.50
N VAL A 379 9.25 -22.86 24.06
CA VAL A 379 9.23 -22.60 25.49
C VAL A 379 7.97 -21.78 25.74
N PRO A 380 6.99 -22.29 26.50
CA PRO A 380 5.78 -21.55 26.80
C PRO A 380 6.16 -20.26 27.55
N ASP A 381 5.84 -19.13 26.95
CA ASP A 381 6.18 -17.79 27.42
C ASP A 381 5.19 -17.37 28.54
N VAL A 382 5.27 -18.04 29.70
CA VAL A 382 4.34 -17.81 30.82
C VAL A 382 4.90 -16.86 31.89
N LEU A 383 6.12 -16.32 31.73
CA LEU A 383 6.75 -15.52 32.80
C LEU A 383 7.22 -14.10 32.40
N ALA A 384 7.03 -13.66 31.16
CA ALA A 384 7.46 -12.32 30.74
C ALA A 384 6.43 -11.20 30.98
N SER A 385 5.19 -11.49 31.39
CA SER A 385 4.11 -10.49 31.54
C SER A 385 4.02 -9.82 32.93
N HIS A 386 4.93 -10.11 33.86
CA HIS A 386 4.96 -9.46 35.18
C HIS A 386 6.35 -8.93 35.52
N ARG A 387 6.78 -7.89 34.82
CA ARG A 387 7.75 -6.87 35.29
C ARG A 387 7.94 -5.82 34.20
N GLN A 388 7.11 -4.78 34.21
CA GLN A 388 7.48 -3.38 33.91
C GLN A 388 6.30 -2.47 34.24
#